data_AF-A0A2M8BFI3-F1
#
_entry.id   AF-A0A2M8BFI3-F1
#
_cell.length_a   1.000
_cell.length_b   1.000
_cell.length_c   1.000
_cell.angle_alpha   90.00
_cell.angle_beta   90.00
_cell.angle_gamma   90.00
#
_symmetry.space_group_name_H-M   'P 1'
#
loop_
_entity.id
_entity.type
_entity.pdbx_description
1 polymer ?
#
loop_
_entity_poly.entity_id
_entity_poly.type
_entity_poly.pdbx_seq_one_letter_code
_entity_poly.pdbx_strand_id
1 'polypeptide(L)' 'MTPQREEANRFVRLAKRDQAAFSALLNATTVDPAVACFHAQQAAEKALKAVMCLHGLEFRRTHDLEARAGPTQRH' A
#
# COMPACT_ATOMS: atom_id res chain seq x y z
N MET A 1 -17.02 4.91 -18.71
CA MET A 1 -15.85 4.03 -18.47
C MET A 1 -16.36 2.71 -17.91
N THR A 2 -15.59 1.62 -17.97
CA THR A 2 -16.00 0.38 -17.29
C THR A 2 -15.78 0.52 -15.78
N PRO A 3 -16.62 -0.08 -14.92
CA PRO A 3 -16.47 0.04 -13.46
C PRO A 3 -15.10 -0.48 -12.98
N GLN A 4 -14.53 -1.46 -13.67
CA GLN A 4 -13.17 -1.98 -13.41
C GLN A 4 -12.08 -0.92 -13.61
N ARG A 5 -12.21 -0.05 -14.63
CA ARG A 5 -11.28 1.04 -14.87
C ARG A 5 -11.40 2.14 -13.84
N GLU A 6 -12.62 2.41 -13.36
CA GLU A 6 -12.85 3.40 -12.30
C GLU A 6 -12.22 2.97 -10.97
N GLU A 7 -12.39 1.69 -10.62
CA GLU A 7 -11.76 1.10 -9.43
C GLU A 7 -10.24 1.01 -9.56
N ALA A 8 -9.72 0.62 -10.73
CA ALA A 8 -8.28 0.65 -10.99
C ALA A 8 -7.70 2.06 -10.82
N ASN A 9 -8.37 3.08 -11.37
CA ASN A 9 -7.95 4.47 -11.21
C ASN A 9 -8.00 4.92 -9.75
N ARG A 10 -8.98 4.45 -8.97
CA ARG A 10 -9.05 4.69 -7.53
C ARG A 10 -7.83 4.11 -6.81
N PHE A 11 -7.46 2.87 -7.10
CA PHE A 11 -6.27 2.25 -6.53
C PHE A 11 -4.97 2.97 -6.92
N VAL A 12 -4.82 3.41 -8.19
CA VAL A 12 -3.67 4.22 -8.63
C VAL A 12 -3.57 5.52 -7.83
N ARG A 13 -4.70 6.22 -7.61
CA ARG A 13 -4.70 7.46 -6.80
C ARG A 13 -4.24 7.20 -5.37
N LEU A 14 -4.69 6.10 -4.77
CA LEU A 14 -4.27 5.74 -3.42
C LEU A 14 -2.77 5.37 -3.38
N ALA A 15 -2.29 4.56 -4.33
CA ALA A 15 -0.88 4.20 -4.42
C ALA A 15 0.03 5.43 -4.52
N LYS A 16 -0.38 6.44 -5.31
CA LYS A 16 0.34 7.72 -5.41
C LYS A 16 0.38 8.51 -4.10
N ARG A 17 -0.69 8.45 -3.29
CA ARG A 17 -0.71 9.10 -1.96
C ARG A 17 0.28 8.43 -1.02
N ASP A 18 0.34 7.11 -1.02
CA ASP A 18 1.31 6.36 -0.23
C ASP A 18 2.74 6.62 -0.70
N GLN A 19 2.98 6.68 -2.01
CA GLN A 19 4.29 7.05 -2.55
C GLN A 19 4.71 8.46 -2.11
N ALA A 20 3.80 9.44 -2.16
CA ALA A 20 4.08 10.79 -1.69
C ALA A 20 4.41 10.82 -0.19
N ALA A 21 3.69 10.06 0.62
CA ALA A 21 3.98 9.92 2.05
C ALA A 21 5.35 9.29 2.29
N PHE A 22 5.68 8.20 1.58
CA PHE A 22 7.01 7.58 1.62
C PHE A 22 8.11 8.59 1.28
N SER A 23 7.97 9.34 0.19
CA SER A 23 8.95 10.35 -0.22
C SER A 23 9.14 11.47 0.82
N ALA A 24 8.06 11.90 1.48
CA ALA A 24 8.14 12.89 2.55
C ALA A 24 8.84 12.34 3.80
N LEU A 25 8.62 11.05 4.10
CA LEU A 25 9.17 10.38 5.27
C LEU A 25 10.63 9.92 5.09
N LEU A 26 11.10 9.73 3.86
CA LEU A 26 12.47 9.26 3.58
C LEU A 26 13.57 10.10 4.24
N ASN A 27 13.33 11.41 4.40
CA ASN A 27 14.30 12.34 4.98
C ASN A 27 13.94 12.75 6.43
N ALA A 28 12.89 12.17 7.01
CA ALA A 28 12.46 12.49 8.36
C ALA A 28 13.31 11.72 9.37
N THR A 29 14.26 12.40 10.02
CA THR A 29 15.14 11.81 11.05
C THR A 29 14.44 11.54 12.38
N THR A 30 13.22 12.06 12.57
CA THR A 30 12.42 11.89 13.79
C THR A 30 11.41 10.75 13.69
N VAL A 31 11.27 10.12 12.53
CA VAL A 31 10.28 9.07 12.27
C VAL A 31 11.00 7.75 12.07
N ASP A 32 10.48 6.68 12.68
CA ASP A 32 11.00 5.33 12.49
C ASP A 32 10.97 4.96 10.99
N PRO A 33 12.10 4.50 10.40
CA PRO A 33 12.16 4.07 9.00
C PRO A 33 11.09 3.03 8.62
N ALA A 34 10.60 2.24 9.57
CA ALA A 34 9.50 1.30 9.35
C ALA A 34 8.23 1.98 8.83
N VAL A 35 7.96 3.24 9.21
CA VAL A 35 6.79 4.00 8.73
C VAL A 35 6.94 4.36 7.26
N ALA A 36 8.14 4.76 6.82
CA ALA A 36 8.43 5.00 5.41
C ALA A 36 8.25 3.69 4.61
N CYS A 37 8.83 2.58 5.09
CA CYS A 37 8.70 1.26 4.47
C CYS A 37 7.23 0.78 4.40
N PHE A 38 6.42 1.07 5.41
CA PHE A 38 4.99 0.76 5.40
C PHE A 38 4.27 1.48 4.25
N HIS A 39 4.54 2.77 4.03
CA HIS A 39 3.96 3.50 2.90
C HIS A 39 4.48 2.99 1.55
N ALA A 40 5.75 2.58 1.46
CA ALA A 40 6.26 1.93 0.25
C ALA A 40 5.53 0.62 -0.08
N GLN A 41 5.33 -0.26 0.92
CA GLN A 41 4.53 -1.50 0.77
C GLN A 41 3.11 -1.18 0.31
N GLN A 42 2.46 -0.23 0.99
CA GLN A 42 1.09 0.18 0.71
C GLN A 42 0.91 0.76 -0.69
N ALA A 43 1.92 1.48 -1.21
CA ALA A 43 1.92 1.96 -2.59
C ALA A 43 1.98 0.79 -3.59
N ALA A 44 2.90 -0.15 -3.37
CA ALA A 44 3.08 -1.32 -4.23
C ALA A 44 1.81 -2.21 -4.26
N GLU A 45 1.22 -2.50 -3.10
CA GLU A 45 0.01 -3.31 -3.01
C GLU A 45 -1.17 -2.67 -3.75
N LYS A 46 -1.34 -1.35 -3.63
CA LYS A 46 -2.44 -0.65 -4.30
C LYS A 46 -2.20 -0.55 -5.80
N ALA A 47 -0.95 -0.35 -6.24
CA ALA A 47 -0.61 -0.41 -7.67
C ALA A 47 -0.92 -1.80 -8.26
N LEU A 48 -0.58 -2.87 -7.54
CA LEU A 48 -0.89 -4.24 -7.97
C LEU A 48 -2.40 -4.49 -8.04
N LYS A 49 -3.17 -4.04 -7.04
CA LYS A 49 -4.65 -4.12 -7.06
C LYS A 49 -5.25 -3.37 -8.25
N ALA A 50 -4.69 -2.22 -8.63
CA ALA A 50 -5.14 -1.50 -9.83
C ALA A 50 -4.97 -2.33 -11.11
N VAL A 51 -3.81 -2.97 -11.28
CA VAL A 51 -3.54 -3.84 -12.44
C VAL A 51 -4.51 -5.02 -12.45
N MET A 52 -4.76 -5.64 -11.29
CA MET A 52 -5.69 -6.77 -11.18
C MET A 52 -7.13 -6.37 -11.53
N CYS A 53 -7.60 -5.20 -11.08
CA CYS A 53 -8.91 -4.67 -11.46
C CYS A 53 -9.05 -4.56 -12.97
N LEU A 54 -8.01 -4.11 -13.68
CA LEU A 54 -8.02 -4.03 -15.14
C LEU A 54 -8.08 -5.39 -15.83
N HIS A 55 -7.57 -6.45 -15.20
CA HIS A 55 -7.56 -7.82 -15.73
C HIS A 55 -8.74 -8.68 -15.22
N GLY A 56 -9.63 -8.12 -14.39
CA GLY A 56 -10.77 -8.86 -13.83
C GLY A 56 -10.37 -10.00 -12.90
N LEU A 57 -9.16 -9.95 -12.32
CA LEU A 57 -8.67 -10.98 -11.41
C LEU A 57 -9.20 -10.70 -10.00
N GLU A 58 -9.99 -11.63 -9.45
CA GLU A 58 -10.42 -11.54 -8.06
C GLU A 58 -9.24 -11.82 -7.12
N PHE A 59 -9.06 -10.91 -6.16
CA PHE A 59 -8.08 -11.07 -5.10
C PHE A 59 -8.56 -12.18 -4.16
N ARG A 60 -8.06 -13.41 -4.32
CA ARG A 60 -8.07 -14.36 -3.20
C ARG A 60 -7.18 -13.72 -2.13
N ARG A 61 -7.81 -13.21 -1.05
CA ARG A 61 -7.09 -12.78 0.16
C ARG A 61 -6.34 -13.99 0.69
N THR A 62 -5.13 -14.24 0.22
CA THR A 62 -4.20 -15.11 0.92
C THR A 62 -3.92 -14.37 2.21
N HIS A 63 -4.54 -14.88 3.28
CA HIS A 63 -4.40 -14.41 4.64
C HIS A 63 -3.01 -14.84 5.16
N ASP A 64 -1.98 -14.38 4.48
CA ASP A 64 -0.56 -14.61 4.76
C ASP A 64 0.16 -13.25 4.87
N LEU A 65 -0.51 -12.32 5.57
CA LEU A 65 0.13 -11.20 6.24
C LEU A 65 -0.06 -11.38 7.75
N GLU A 66 0.08 -12.63 8.21
CA GLU A 66 0.41 -12.87 9.61
C GLU A 66 1.79 -12.24 9.85
N ALA A 67 1.86 -11.35 10.85
CA ALA A 67 2.99 -10.50 11.21
C ALA A 67 3.31 -9.32 10.28
N ARG A 68 2.82 -8.11 10.66
CA ARG A 68 3.63 -6.87 10.65
C ARG A 68 2.95 -5.67 11.34
N ALA A 69 2.56 -5.88 12.58
CA ALA A 69 2.53 -4.86 13.62
C ALA A 69 2.53 -5.62 14.95
N GLY A 70 3.69 -6.18 15.32
CA GLY A 70 3.85 -6.71 16.68
C GLY A 70 3.63 -5.55 17.66
N PRO A 71 2.85 -5.73 18.74
CA PRO A 71 2.81 -4.73 19.80
C PRO A 71 4.21 -4.64 20.41
N THR A 72 4.82 -3.46 20.36
CA THR A 72 6.02 -3.14 21.13
C THR A 72 5.67 -3.21 22.62
N GLN A 73 5.68 -4.40 23.21
CA GLN A 73 5.76 -4.56 24.65
C GLN A 73 7.17 -4.16 25.08
N ARG A 74 7.28 -2.93 25.58
CA ARG A 74 8.41 -2.48 26.38
C ARG A 74 8.26 -3.11 27.76
N HIS A 75 9.22 -3.95 28.15
CA HIS A 75 9.53 -4.20 29.55
C HIS A 75 10.42 -3.08 30.08
#